data_AF-A0A094DK34-F1
#
_entry.id   AF-A0A094DK34-F1
#
_cell.length_a   1.000
_cell.length_b   1.000
_cell.length_c   1.000
_cell.angle_alpha   90.00
_cell.angle_beta   90.00
_cell.angle_gamma   90.00
#
_symmetry.space_group_name_H-M   'P 1'
#
loop_
_entity.id
_entity.type
_entity.pdbx_description
1 polymer ?
#
loop_
_entity_poly.entity_id
_entity_poly.type
_entity_poly.pdbx_seq_one_letter_code
_entity_poly.pdbx_strand_id
1 'polypeptide(L)'
;YHTPENVAKMATGTPLTDSDRWDWLTLLRASAVSALTTPSSTPSPSGVVVTCSALKRKYRDVMRVAPYHDPRVKVHFIFLSASEETLQRRVAGRKDHYMGPEMVRSQLESLEVPVGEGDAVIVDVGVGKEEVERRALEVVREVMGGERAKLA
;
A
#
# COMPACT_ATOMS: atom_id res chain seq x y z
N TYR A 1 6.35 7.10 -9.23
CA TYR A 1 6.53 5.68 -9.56
C TYR A 1 5.62 5.18 -10.68
N HIS A 2 4.44 5.73 -10.91
CA HIS A 2 3.75 5.47 -12.19
C HIS A 2 4.53 6.07 -13.36
N THR A 3 4.43 5.44 -14.54
CA THR A 3 4.96 6.00 -15.78
C THR A 3 4.19 7.27 -16.17
N PRO A 4 4.78 8.19 -16.93
CA PRO A 4 4.10 9.39 -17.41
C PRO A 4 2.77 9.07 -18.13
N GLU A 5 2.69 7.98 -18.87
CA GLU A 5 1.49 7.54 -19.60
C GLU A 5 0.37 7.12 -18.63
N ASN A 6 0.72 6.35 -17.59
CA ASN A 6 -0.22 5.99 -16.54
C ASN A 6 -0.68 7.24 -15.76
N VAL A 7 0.22 8.20 -15.54
CA VAL A 7 -0.14 9.49 -14.95
C VAL A 7 -1.07 10.28 -15.87
N ALA A 8 -0.88 10.26 -17.18
CA ALA A 8 -1.80 10.92 -18.11
C ALA A 8 -3.19 10.25 -18.11
N LYS A 9 -3.24 8.91 -18.10
CA LYS A 9 -4.51 8.15 -18.04
C LYS A 9 -5.33 8.50 -16.79
N MET A 10 -4.76 8.43 -15.59
CA MET A 10 -5.58 8.73 -14.40
C MET A 10 -5.88 10.23 -14.26
N ALA A 11 -5.05 11.14 -14.82
CA ALA A 11 -5.37 12.58 -14.89
C ALA A 11 -6.64 12.86 -15.69
N THR A 12 -6.87 12.10 -16.77
CA THR A 12 -8.07 12.23 -17.61
C THR A 12 -9.24 11.37 -17.10
N GLY A 13 -9.13 10.80 -15.90
CA GLY A 13 -10.15 9.94 -15.31
C GLY A 13 -10.23 8.54 -15.92
N THR A 14 -9.27 8.15 -16.77
CA THR A 14 -9.22 6.80 -17.34
C THR A 14 -8.60 5.83 -16.31
N PRO A 15 -9.35 4.82 -15.83
CA PRO A 15 -8.79 3.84 -14.92
C PRO A 15 -7.67 3.04 -15.59
N LEU A 16 -6.58 2.80 -14.84
CA LEU A 16 -5.55 1.89 -15.33
C LEU A 16 -6.11 0.46 -15.44
N THR A 17 -5.59 -0.32 -16.38
CA THR A 17 -5.88 -1.75 -16.51
C THR A 17 -4.94 -2.60 -15.64
N ASP A 18 -5.14 -3.91 -15.63
CA ASP A 18 -4.19 -4.83 -14.99
C ASP A 18 -2.79 -4.75 -15.66
N SER A 19 -2.75 -4.70 -17.00
CA SER A 19 -1.49 -4.62 -17.76
C SER A 19 -0.69 -3.35 -17.44
N ASP A 20 -1.38 -2.23 -17.27
CA ASP A 20 -0.77 -0.95 -16.88
C ASP A 20 -0.08 -1.02 -15.50
N ARG A 21 -0.47 -1.97 -14.63
CA ARG A 21 0.00 -2.05 -13.24
C ARG A 21 1.12 -3.07 -13.03
N TRP A 22 1.29 -4.07 -13.89
CA TRP A 22 2.25 -5.15 -13.65
C TRP A 22 3.69 -4.67 -13.50
N ASP A 23 4.15 -3.86 -14.43
CA ASP A 23 5.51 -3.32 -14.40
C ASP A 23 5.69 -2.35 -13.24
N TRP A 24 4.66 -1.54 -12.95
CA TRP A 24 4.68 -0.63 -11.81
C TRP A 24 4.80 -1.37 -10.47
N LEU A 25 4.01 -2.42 -10.24
CA LEU A 25 4.06 -3.21 -9.00
C LEU A 25 5.40 -3.93 -8.86
N THR A 26 5.92 -4.48 -9.97
CA THR A 26 7.22 -5.16 -9.99
C THR A 26 8.36 -4.18 -9.67
N LEU A 27 8.34 -2.98 -10.26
CA LEU A 27 9.30 -1.91 -9.99
C LEU A 27 9.21 -1.44 -8.53
N LEU A 28 7.99 -1.30 -8.00
CA LEU A 28 7.75 -0.86 -6.63
C LEU A 28 8.32 -1.87 -5.63
N ARG A 29 8.06 -3.17 -5.85
CA ARG A 29 8.65 -4.27 -5.07
C ARG A 29 10.17 -4.25 -5.12
N ALA A 30 10.76 -4.18 -6.31
CA ALA A 30 12.21 -4.17 -6.48
C ALA A 30 12.86 -2.96 -5.79
N SER A 31 12.23 -1.78 -5.89
CA SER A 31 12.69 -0.56 -5.23
C SER A 31 12.63 -0.68 -3.71
N ALA A 32 11.55 -1.25 -3.17
CA ALA A 32 11.39 -1.48 -1.73
C ALA A 32 12.45 -2.44 -1.18
N VAL A 33 12.71 -3.56 -1.87
CA VAL A 33 13.75 -4.52 -1.47
C VAL A 33 15.14 -3.88 -1.55
N SER A 34 15.43 -3.16 -2.64
CA SER A 34 16.71 -2.46 -2.80
C SER A 34 16.97 -1.45 -1.68
N ALA A 35 15.94 -0.71 -1.24
CA ALA A 35 16.04 0.25 -0.13
C ALA A 35 16.38 -0.42 1.21
N LEU A 36 15.99 -1.68 1.43
CA LEU A 36 16.36 -2.45 2.63
C LEU A 36 17.81 -2.91 2.60
N THR A 37 18.36 -3.19 1.42
CA THR A 37 19.69 -3.78 1.26
C THR A 37 20.79 -2.76 0.95
N THR A 38 20.43 -1.56 0.52
CA THR A 38 21.40 -0.54 0.12
C THR A 38 22.03 0.12 1.36
N PRO A 39 23.37 0.24 1.45
CA PRO A 39 24.08 0.86 2.58
C PRO A 39 23.89 2.38 2.75
N SER A 40 22.82 2.97 2.20
CA SER A 40 22.62 4.42 2.20
C SER A 40 22.45 5.03 3.61
N SER A 41 22.31 4.17 4.63
CA SER A 41 22.35 4.55 6.04
C SER A 41 23.07 3.46 6.85
N THR A 42 23.86 3.87 7.85
CA THR A 42 24.43 2.96 8.86
C THR A 42 23.79 3.25 10.22
N PRO A 43 23.08 2.29 10.83
CA PRO A 43 22.77 0.95 10.32
C PRO A 43 21.78 0.96 9.14
N SER A 44 21.75 -0.14 8.37
CA SER A 44 20.72 -0.37 7.34
C SER A 44 19.33 -0.26 7.97
N PRO A 45 18.34 0.28 7.24
CA PRO A 45 17.00 0.46 7.79
C PRO A 45 16.39 -0.90 8.13
N SER A 46 15.73 -1.01 9.28
CA SER A 46 15.07 -2.24 9.71
C SER A 46 13.76 -2.53 8.96
N GLY A 47 13.30 -1.62 8.10
CA GLY A 47 12.07 -1.75 7.34
C GLY A 47 11.89 -0.62 6.33
N VAL A 48 10.92 -0.78 5.42
CA VAL A 48 10.53 0.20 4.41
C VAL A 48 9.01 0.29 4.37
N VAL A 49 8.47 1.51 4.29
CA VAL A 49 7.03 1.74 4.13
C VAL A 49 6.77 2.22 2.71
N VAL A 50 5.80 1.59 2.06
CA VAL A 50 5.43 1.87 0.67
C VAL A 50 3.95 2.19 0.60
N THR A 51 3.60 3.30 -0.05
CA THR A 51 2.21 3.61 -0.39
C THR A 51 1.84 2.97 -1.72
N CYS A 52 0.88 2.03 -1.68
CA CYS A 52 0.40 1.33 -2.86
C CYS A 52 -1.09 1.04 -2.67
N SER A 53 -1.92 1.27 -3.70
CA SER A 53 -3.35 0.98 -3.60
C SER A 53 -3.63 -0.53 -3.49
N ALA A 54 -2.80 -1.37 -4.14
CA ALA A 54 -2.83 -2.84 -4.06
C ALA A 54 -4.24 -3.45 -3.97
N LEU A 55 -5.16 -2.90 -4.78
CA LEU A 55 -6.61 -3.07 -4.64
C LEU A 55 -7.06 -4.54 -4.74
N LYS A 56 -6.41 -5.31 -5.63
CA LYS A 56 -6.72 -6.72 -5.86
C LYS A 56 -5.72 -7.63 -5.16
N ARG A 57 -6.15 -8.83 -4.76
CA ARG A 57 -5.29 -9.86 -4.17
C ARG A 57 -4.09 -10.17 -5.06
N LYS A 58 -4.32 -10.32 -6.37
CA LYS A 58 -3.23 -10.55 -7.33
C LYS A 58 -2.18 -9.44 -7.35
N TYR A 59 -2.53 -8.20 -7.01
CA TYR A 59 -1.55 -7.11 -6.90
C TYR A 59 -0.72 -7.26 -5.62
N ARG A 60 -1.36 -7.64 -4.52
CA ARG A 60 -0.68 -7.98 -3.26
C ARG A 60 0.23 -9.19 -3.43
N ASP A 61 -0.20 -10.19 -4.18
CA ASP A 61 0.61 -11.38 -4.49
C ASP A 61 1.89 -11.03 -5.26
N VAL A 62 1.86 -10.05 -6.18
CA VAL A 62 3.09 -9.54 -6.82
C VAL A 62 4.07 -9.02 -5.76
N MET A 63 3.61 -8.28 -4.75
CA MET A 63 4.49 -7.81 -3.66
C MET A 63 4.99 -8.98 -2.80
N ARG A 64 4.15 -9.99 -2.54
CA ARG A 64 4.49 -11.24 -1.81
C ARG A 64 5.51 -12.12 -2.50
N VAL A 65 5.91 -11.82 -3.72
CA VAL A 65 7.05 -12.51 -4.37
C VAL A 65 8.39 -12.10 -3.74
N ALA A 66 8.49 -10.94 -3.05
CA ALA A 66 9.76 -10.47 -2.50
C ALA A 66 10.48 -11.48 -1.58
N PRO A 67 9.80 -12.14 -0.61
CA PRO A 67 10.40 -13.17 0.23
C PRO A 67 10.93 -14.40 -0.53
N TYR A 68 10.47 -14.68 -1.74
CA TYR A 68 10.99 -15.79 -2.56
C TYR A 68 12.39 -15.47 -3.13
N HIS A 69 12.71 -14.19 -3.32
CA HIS A 69 14.02 -13.74 -3.77
C HIS A 69 14.97 -13.43 -2.60
N ASP A 70 14.44 -12.92 -1.48
CA ASP A 70 15.19 -12.72 -0.25
C ASP A 70 14.35 -13.17 0.97
N PRO A 71 14.62 -14.36 1.52
CA PRO A 71 13.84 -14.94 2.64
C PRO A 71 13.80 -14.10 3.92
N ARG A 72 14.74 -13.14 4.05
CA ARG A 72 14.83 -12.21 5.19
C ARG A 72 13.80 -11.09 5.07
N VAL A 73 13.33 -10.79 3.86
CA VAL A 73 12.28 -9.80 3.65
C VAL A 73 10.94 -10.41 4.03
N LYS A 74 10.17 -9.68 4.83
CA LYS A 74 8.75 -9.95 5.12
C LYS A 74 7.93 -8.83 4.52
N VAL A 75 6.76 -9.17 4.00
CA VAL A 75 5.82 -8.23 3.41
C VAL A 75 4.54 -8.30 4.23
N HIS A 76 4.09 -7.14 4.71
CA HIS A 76 2.85 -6.97 5.45
C HIS A 76 2.07 -5.81 4.85
N PHE A 77 0.75 -5.89 4.90
CA PHE A 77 -0.17 -4.88 4.37
C PHE A 77 -0.94 -4.21 5.50
N ILE A 78 -0.96 -2.89 5.51
CA ILE A 78 -1.87 -2.10 6.35
C ILE A 78 -2.96 -1.56 5.43
N PHE A 79 -4.13 -2.19 5.48
CA PHE A 79 -5.28 -1.80 4.69
C PHE A 79 -6.09 -0.71 5.40
N LEU A 80 -6.00 0.52 4.90
CA LEU A 80 -6.71 1.67 5.44
C LEU A 80 -8.16 1.67 4.92
N SER A 81 -9.10 1.27 5.76
CA SER A 81 -10.52 1.11 5.41
C SER A 81 -11.34 2.32 5.81
N ALA A 82 -12.23 2.79 4.95
CA ALA A 82 -13.24 3.79 5.28
C ALA A 82 -14.48 3.58 4.41
N SER A 83 -15.64 4.08 4.87
CA SER A 83 -16.85 4.08 4.05
C SER A 83 -16.66 4.90 2.78
N GLU A 84 -17.36 4.51 1.70
CA GLU A 84 -17.39 5.27 0.45
C GLU A 84 -17.74 6.75 0.69
N GLU A 85 -18.75 7.00 1.54
CA GLU A 85 -19.16 8.35 1.91
C GLU A 85 -18.00 9.15 2.53
N THR A 86 -17.22 8.54 3.43
CA THR A 86 -16.07 9.18 4.06
C THR A 86 -14.97 9.48 3.02
N LEU A 87 -14.71 8.55 2.10
CA LEU A 87 -13.71 8.73 1.05
C LEU A 87 -14.12 9.84 0.08
N GLN A 88 -15.38 9.83 -0.39
CA GLN A 88 -15.95 10.86 -1.26
C GLN A 88 -15.85 12.24 -0.61
N ARG A 89 -16.28 12.37 0.65
CA ARG A 89 -16.20 13.63 1.42
C ARG A 89 -14.77 14.14 1.53
N ARG A 90 -13.81 13.25 1.83
CA ARG A 90 -12.39 13.60 1.98
C ARG A 90 -11.76 14.03 0.65
N VAL A 91 -12.11 13.39 -0.45
CA VAL A 91 -11.60 13.76 -1.78
C VAL A 91 -12.21 15.07 -2.25
N ALA A 92 -13.53 15.27 -2.07
CA ALA A 92 -14.21 16.51 -2.44
C ALA A 92 -13.70 17.74 -1.66
N GLY A 93 -13.23 17.56 -0.42
CA GLY A 93 -12.66 18.64 0.40
C GLY A 93 -11.22 19.04 0.03
N ARG A 94 -10.56 18.32 -0.88
CA ARG A 94 -9.18 18.61 -1.31
C ARG A 94 -9.19 19.67 -2.41
N LYS A 95 -8.39 20.73 -2.24
CA LYS A 95 -8.09 21.69 -3.31
C LYS A 95 -6.94 21.13 -4.18
N ASP A 96 -7.02 21.33 -5.50
CA ASP A 96 -5.93 21.06 -6.47
C ASP A 96 -5.42 19.61 -6.60
N HIS A 97 -6.31 18.61 -6.55
CA HIS A 97 -5.87 17.21 -6.67
C HIS A 97 -6.35 16.46 -7.93
N TYR A 98 -5.41 15.65 -8.41
CA TYR A 98 -5.42 14.70 -9.52
C TYR A 98 -6.51 13.59 -9.48
N MET A 99 -7.20 13.39 -8.35
CA MET A 99 -8.18 12.31 -8.17
C MET A 99 -9.56 12.87 -7.81
N GLY A 100 -10.52 12.77 -8.73
CA GLY A 100 -11.91 13.20 -8.51
C GLY A 100 -12.83 12.09 -7.94
N PRO A 101 -14.11 12.42 -7.65
CA PRO A 101 -15.12 11.49 -7.11
C PRO A 101 -15.28 10.18 -7.87
N GLU A 102 -15.21 10.21 -9.20
CA GLU A 102 -15.33 9.03 -10.06
C GLU A 102 -14.16 8.05 -9.90
N MET A 103 -12.98 8.57 -9.51
CA MET A 103 -11.83 7.73 -9.23
C MET A 103 -12.00 6.94 -7.94
N VAL A 104 -12.66 7.51 -6.93
CA VAL A 104 -12.99 6.80 -5.68
C VAL A 104 -13.89 5.61 -5.99
N ARG A 105 -14.95 5.83 -6.78
CA ARG A 105 -15.90 4.77 -7.17
C ARG A 105 -15.19 3.64 -7.92
N SER A 106 -14.43 3.95 -8.98
CA SER A 106 -13.71 2.92 -9.75
C SER A 106 -12.66 2.15 -8.94
N GLN A 107 -12.04 2.78 -7.93
CA GLN A 107 -11.14 2.08 -7.01
C GLN A 107 -11.88 1.13 -6.09
N LEU A 108 -13.04 1.54 -5.54
CA LEU A 108 -13.89 0.69 -4.72
C LEU A 108 -14.47 -0.49 -5.50
N GLU A 109 -14.86 -0.28 -6.77
CA GLU A 109 -15.30 -1.37 -7.66
C GLU A 109 -14.17 -2.39 -7.93
N SER A 110 -12.92 -1.92 -7.96
CA SER A 110 -11.75 -2.79 -8.14
C SER A 110 -11.21 -3.40 -6.84
N LEU A 111 -11.74 -2.99 -5.68
CA LEU A 111 -11.21 -3.35 -4.38
C LEU A 111 -11.64 -4.77 -3.99
N GLU A 112 -10.65 -5.63 -3.78
CA GLU A 112 -10.80 -6.90 -3.11
C GLU A 112 -10.26 -6.73 -1.68
N VAL A 113 -11.16 -6.54 -0.71
CA VAL A 113 -10.81 -6.40 0.71
C VAL A 113 -9.98 -7.61 1.14
N PRO A 114 -8.84 -7.45 1.84
CA PRO A 114 -7.91 -8.54 2.13
C PRO A 114 -8.37 -9.44 3.30
N VAL A 115 -9.62 -9.89 3.25
CA VAL A 115 -10.19 -10.81 4.23
C VAL A 115 -9.54 -12.18 4.07
N GLY A 116 -9.03 -12.74 5.17
CA GLY A 116 -8.35 -14.04 5.17
C GLY A 116 -6.90 -14.02 4.68
N GLU A 117 -6.33 -12.84 4.43
CA GLU A 117 -4.91 -12.67 4.15
C GLU A 117 -4.15 -12.42 5.46
N GLY A 118 -3.46 -13.43 5.99
CA GLY A 118 -2.85 -13.39 7.32
C GLY A 118 -1.68 -12.41 7.51
N ASP A 119 -1.20 -11.80 6.42
CA ASP A 119 -0.20 -10.75 6.37
C ASP A 119 -0.82 -9.35 6.14
N ALA A 120 -2.15 -9.23 6.19
CA ALA A 120 -2.87 -7.98 6.02
C ALA A 120 -3.68 -7.64 7.28
N VAL A 121 -3.50 -6.41 7.76
CA VAL A 121 -4.26 -5.87 8.90
C VAL A 121 -5.13 -4.71 8.42
N ILE A 122 -6.41 -4.76 8.79
CA ILE A 122 -7.38 -3.72 8.45
C ILE A 122 -7.38 -2.65 9.56
N VAL A 123 -7.14 -1.40 9.17
CA VAL A 123 -7.21 -0.24 10.08
C VAL A 123 -8.35 0.65 9.60
N ASP A 124 -9.38 0.82 10.43
CA ASP A 124 -10.43 1.79 10.17
C ASP A 124 -9.87 3.22 10.27
N VAL A 125 -10.02 3.95 9.18
CA VAL A 125 -9.60 5.34 9.05
C VAL A 125 -10.76 6.31 9.00
N GLY A 126 -11.99 5.90 9.35
CA GLY A 126 -13.13 6.79 9.55
C GLY A 126 -12.95 7.80 10.70
N VAL A 127 -11.97 7.54 11.57
CA VAL A 127 -11.59 8.36 12.73
C VAL A 127 -10.61 9.50 12.39
N GLY A 128 -10.23 10.29 13.39
CA GLY A 128 -9.26 11.38 13.27
C GLY A 128 -7.85 10.89 12.92
N LYS A 129 -7.06 11.74 12.25
CA LYS A 129 -5.70 11.41 11.74
C LYS A 129 -4.78 10.86 12.84
N GLU A 130 -4.78 11.47 14.01
CA GLU A 130 -3.93 11.07 15.15
C GLU A 130 -4.24 9.63 15.61
N GLU A 131 -5.51 9.28 15.65
CA GLU A 131 -5.95 7.93 16.00
C GLU A 131 -5.60 6.90 14.91
N VAL A 132 -5.71 7.29 13.64
CA VAL A 132 -5.25 6.45 12.51
C VAL A 132 -3.75 6.19 12.61
N GLU A 133 -2.97 7.23 12.88
CA GLU A 133 -1.52 7.13 13.04
C GLU A 133 -1.16 6.21 14.22
N ARG A 134 -1.82 6.38 15.37
CA ARG A 134 -1.64 5.52 16.54
C ARG A 134 -1.90 4.04 16.20
N ARG A 135 -3.04 3.74 15.59
CA ARG A 135 -3.44 2.37 15.20
C ARG A 135 -2.46 1.76 14.19
N ALA A 136 -2.07 2.52 13.17
CA ALA A 136 -1.12 2.04 12.17
C ALA A 136 0.26 1.76 12.79
N LEU A 137 0.73 2.63 13.71
CA LEU A 137 1.99 2.42 14.42
C LEU A 137 1.95 1.21 15.36
N GLU A 138 0.81 0.93 16.00
CA GLU A 138 0.63 -0.28 16.80
C GLU A 138 0.77 -1.53 15.94
N VAL A 139 0.12 -1.59 14.79
CA VAL A 139 0.27 -2.69 13.83
C VAL A 139 1.73 -2.86 13.41
N VAL A 140 2.43 -1.78 13.06
CA VAL A 140 3.85 -1.85 12.68
C VAL A 140 4.69 -2.39 13.84
N ARG A 141 4.46 -1.93 15.08
CA ARG A 141 5.21 -2.40 16.25
C ARG A 141 4.94 -3.86 16.56
N GLU A 142 3.71 -4.33 16.43
CA GLU A 142 3.34 -5.73 16.64
C GLU A 142 3.99 -6.65 15.60
N VAL A 143 3.96 -6.24 14.33
CA VAL A 143 4.62 -6.96 13.24
C VAL A 143 6.13 -7.05 13.51
N MET A 144 6.77 -5.91 13.75
CA MET A 144 8.23 -5.85 13.97
C MET A 144 8.66 -6.50 15.30
N GLY A 145 7.80 -6.46 16.34
CA GLY A 145 8.05 -6.99 17.67
C GLY A 145 7.80 -8.48 17.79
N GLY A 146 6.70 -8.97 17.22
CA GLY A 146 6.40 -10.40 17.09
C GLY A 146 7.43 -11.15 16.25
N GLU A 147 8.07 -10.46 15.31
CA GLU A 147 9.22 -10.98 14.55
C GLU A 147 10.48 -11.12 15.42
N ARG A 148 10.77 -10.16 16.32
CA ARG A 148 11.90 -10.26 17.25
C ARG A 148 11.73 -11.41 18.26
N ALA A 149 10.51 -11.64 18.74
CA ALA A 149 10.22 -12.72 19.69
C ALA A 149 10.31 -14.13 19.07
N LYS A 150 10.15 -14.28 17.74
CA LYS A 150 10.31 -15.56 17.03
C LYS A 150 11.76 -15.92 16.70
N LEU A 151 12.68 -14.96 16.81
CA LEU A 151 14.10 -15.10 16.53
C LEU A 151 14.98 -15.23 17.79
N ALA A 152 14.37 -15.11 18.98
CA ALA A 152 14.99 -15.27 20.29
C ALA A 152 14.63 -16.64 20.88
#